data_AF-A0A2I1GAW9-F1
#
_entry.id   AF-A0A2I1GAW9-F1
#
_cell.length_a   1.000
_cell.length_b   1.000
_cell.length_c   1.000
_cell.angle_alpha   90.00
_cell.angle_beta   90.00
_cell.angle_gamma   90.00
#
_symmetry.space_group_name_H-M   'P 1'
#
loop_
_entity.id
_entity.type
_entity.pdbx_description
1 polymer ?
#
loop_
_entity_poly.entity_id
_entity_poly.type
_entity_poly.pdbx_seq_one_letter_code
_entity_poly.pdbx_strand_id
1 'polypeptide(L)'
;MIPHQDSDGRARLYPQSLYKQLSLPNNHPQMGPDDITAMFNSNMNYWFEGDPTPMSGRQVDLLYVVIHELTHGLGFTNSWNDYLNMQILTPIIGQIATGSGPSQAQFVEFVFDKSVVLLPSGQPVTSLADQLNQFQINAEGTEQDFMNSFSKSPQFSIAKDMYNRAENHGTMGFVLSSNIQPNTQLTTDQIQNDILLLETSLNPFQPSSSIGHVDFQTYKNTSDFLMMFTYPPGRTLNDMMSLAGSTKTTGPMGPKLRLLLGILGYDVKKDYSPPAVNTSSDSSIISFNLVLSFVCILLTIINYF
;
A
#
# COMPACT_ATOMS: atom_id res chain seq x y z
N MET A 1 -8.84 3.21 -10.91
CA MET A 1 -7.99 4.41 -10.78
C MET A 1 -8.48 5.47 -11.76
N ILE A 2 -8.40 6.75 -11.41
CA ILE A 2 -8.97 7.88 -12.17
C ILE A 2 -7.84 8.85 -12.52
N PRO A 3 -7.67 9.24 -13.80
CA PRO A 3 -6.67 10.25 -14.17
C PRO A 3 -7.08 11.64 -13.66
N HIS A 4 -6.12 12.36 -13.09
CA HIS A 4 -6.29 13.73 -12.63
C HIS A 4 -5.02 14.53 -12.87
N GLN A 5 -5.16 15.79 -13.31
CA GLN A 5 -4.04 16.71 -13.40
C GLN A 5 -3.80 17.36 -12.04
N ASP A 6 -2.65 17.06 -11.45
CA ASP A 6 -2.23 17.58 -10.15
C ASP A 6 -1.71 19.03 -10.26
N SER A 7 -1.42 19.66 -9.12
CA SER A 7 -0.99 21.06 -9.02
C SER A 7 0.34 21.38 -9.69
N ASP A 8 1.17 20.36 -9.98
CA ASP A 8 2.40 20.48 -10.76
C ASP A 8 2.16 20.34 -12.29
N GLY A 9 0.91 20.26 -12.71
CA GLY A 9 0.49 20.14 -14.10
C GLY A 9 0.57 18.73 -14.67
N ARG A 10 1.00 17.73 -13.88
CA ARG A 10 1.13 16.35 -14.35
C ARG A 10 -0.15 15.56 -14.15
N ALA A 11 -0.51 14.76 -15.14
CA ALA A 11 -1.58 13.79 -14.99
C ALA A 11 -1.08 12.55 -14.25
N ARG A 12 -1.72 12.21 -13.13
CA ARG A 12 -1.46 10.97 -12.37
C ARG A 12 -2.75 10.20 -12.16
N LEU A 13 -2.62 8.92 -11.87
CA LEU A 13 -3.74 8.06 -11.52
C LEU A 13 -3.99 8.08 -10.01
N TYR A 14 -5.24 8.35 -9.64
CA TYR A 14 -5.72 8.40 -8.26
C TYR A 14 -6.61 7.19 -7.98
N PRO A 15 -6.52 6.54 -6.81
CA PRO A 15 -7.57 5.63 -6.36
C PRO A 15 -8.88 6.42 -6.19
N GLN A 16 -10.00 5.75 -6.42
CA GLN A 16 -11.32 6.41 -6.39
C GLN A 16 -11.60 7.03 -5.02
N SER A 17 -11.25 6.33 -3.94
CA SER A 17 -11.39 6.80 -2.56
C SER A 17 -10.69 8.14 -2.32
N LEU A 18 -9.50 8.34 -2.92
CA LEU A 18 -8.72 9.56 -2.78
C LEU A 18 -9.21 10.65 -3.72
N TYR A 19 -9.53 10.31 -4.97
CA TYR A 19 -10.04 11.28 -5.94
C TYR A 19 -11.30 12.00 -5.42
N LYS A 20 -12.17 11.29 -4.69
CA LYS A 20 -13.36 11.88 -4.05
C LYS A 20 -13.04 12.91 -2.96
N GLN A 21 -11.83 12.90 -2.40
CA GLN A 21 -11.39 13.90 -1.41
C GLN A 21 -10.94 15.21 -2.09
N LEU A 22 -10.70 15.21 -3.40
CA LEU A 22 -10.27 16.40 -4.13
C LEU A 22 -11.42 17.41 -4.22
N SER A 23 -11.11 18.67 -3.92
CA SER A 23 -12.04 19.79 -4.05
C SER A 23 -12.16 20.21 -5.52
N LEU A 24 -12.97 19.47 -6.29
CA LEU A 24 -13.15 19.70 -7.73
C LEU A 24 -14.30 20.70 -8.00
N PRO A 25 -14.06 21.77 -8.79
CA PRO A 25 -15.09 22.76 -9.10
C PRO A 25 -16.07 22.22 -10.15
N ASN A 26 -17.14 21.58 -9.68
CA ASN A 26 -18.24 20.97 -10.47
C ASN A 26 -17.78 19.85 -11.46
N ASN A 27 -18.66 18.88 -11.71
CA ASN A 27 -18.44 17.67 -12.53
C ASN A 27 -17.45 16.66 -11.93
N HIS A 28 -17.87 15.94 -10.91
CA HIS A 28 -17.23 14.66 -10.60
C HIS A 28 -17.57 13.66 -11.71
N PRO A 29 -16.59 12.91 -12.26
CA PRO A 29 -16.89 11.82 -13.17
C PRO A 29 -17.77 10.80 -12.49
N GLN A 30 -18.56 10.04 -13.27
CA GLN A 30 -19.31 8.93 -12.71
C GLN A 30 -18.33 7.93 -12.09
N MET A 31 -18.51 7.69 -10.80
CA MET A 31 -17.68 6.79 -10.02
C MET A 31 -18.16 5.35 -10.20
N GLY A 32 -17.24 4.39 -10.01
CA GLY A 32 -17.57 2.99 -9.88
C GLY A 32 -18.40 2.72 -8.62
N PRO A 33 -19.03 1.53 -8.53
CA PRO A 33 -19.91 1.17 -7.42
C PRO A 33 -19.18 1.11 -6.07
N ASP A 34 -17.92 0.64 -6.08
CA ASP A 34 -17.10 0.48 -4.89
C ASP A 34 -15.89 1.42 -4.95
N ASP A 35 -15.56 2.04 -3.81
CA ASP A 35 -14.36 2.89 -3.69
C ASP A 35 -13.08 2.08 -3.51
N ILE A 36 -13.19 0.98 -2.77
CA ILE A 36 -12.09 0.07 -2.43
C ILE A 36 -12.63 -1.36 -2.53
N THR A 37 -11.92 -2.21 -3.24
CA THR A 37 -12.15 -3.65 -3.29
C THR A 37 -10.94 -4.35 -2.70
N ALA A 38 -11.16 -5.23 -1.72
CA ALA A 38 -10.13 -6.08 -1.13
C ALA A 38 -10.54 -7.55 -1.27
N MET A 39 -9.58 -8.43 -1.54
CA MET A 39 -9.80 -9.86 -1.71
C MET A 39 -9.01 -10.63 -0.65
N PHE A 40 -9.68 -11.50 0.09
CA PHE A 40 -9.06 -12.31 1.14
C PHE A 40 -9.07 -13.78 0.73
N ASN A 41 -7.93 -14.44 0.83
CA ASN A 41 -7.79 -15.84 0.46
C ASN A 41 -8.37 -16.75 1.54
N SER A 42 -9.50 -17.41 1.26
CA SER A 42 -10.15 -18.34 2.20
C SER A 42 -9.31 -19.56 2.62
N ASN A 43 -8.22 -19.88 1.90
CA ASN A 43 -7.29 -20.95 2.27
C ASN A 43 -6.23 -20.53 3.30
N MET A 44 -6.20 -19.26 3.69
CA MET A 44 -5.30 -18.76 4.73
C MET A 44 -5.81 -19.14 6.12
N ASN A 45 -4.90 -19.46 7.03
CA ASN A 45 -5.21 -19.78 8.42
C ASN A 45 -5.39 -18.50 9.24
N TYR A 46 -6.55 -17.85 9.09
CA TYR A 46 -6.85 -16.63 9.83
C TYR A 46 -7.18 -16.91 11.30
N TRP A 47 -6.87 -15.95 12.16
CA TRP A 47 -7.40 -15.82 13.51
C TRP A 47 -8.34 -14.62 13.55
N PHE A 48 -9.45 -14.78 14.25
CA PHE A 48 -10.48 -13.75 14.41
C PHE A 48 -10.54 -13.30 15.86
N GLU A 49 -10.71 -11.99 16.07
CA GLU A 49 -10.98 -11.47 17.41
C GLU A 49 -12.28 -12.10 17.95
N GLY A 50 -12.17 -12.79 19.09
CA GLY A 50 -13.27 -13.56 19.68
C GLY A 50 -13.19 -15.07 19.47
N ASP A 51 -12.22 -15.58 18.72
CA ASP A 51 -11.96 -17.03 18.62
C ASP A 51 -11.75 -17.64 20.03
N PRO A 52 -12.25 -18.87 20.27
CA PRO A 52 -12.25 -19.47 21.62
C PRO A 52 -10.85 -19.83 22.13
N THR A 53 -9.86 -19.89 21.24
CA THR A 53 -8.47 -20.18 21.57
C THR A 53 -7.59 -18.99 21.20
N PRO A 54 -6.54 -18.72 22.00
CA PRO A 54 -5.53 -17.74 21.61
C PRO A 54 -4.95 -18.03 20.23
N MET A 55 -4.56 -16.96 19.54
CA MET A 55 -3.91 -17.06 18.23
C MET A 55 -2.67 -17.95 18.30
N SER A 56 -2.60 -18.95 17.43
CA SER A 56 -1.43 -19.82 17.31
C SER A 56 -0.31 -19.16 16.50
N GLY A 57 0.91 -19.65 16.67
CA GLY A 57 2.11 -19.14 15.97
C GLY A 57 2.09 -19.20 14.44
N ARG A 58 1.09 -19.85 13.83
CA ARG A 58 0.93 -19.98 12.37
C ARG A 58 -0.30 -19.26 11.83
N GLN A 59 -1.14 -18.71 12.70
CA GLN A 59 -2.29 -17.94 12.26
C GLN A 59 -1.88 -16.52 11.90
N VAL A 60 -2.74 -15.85 11.12
CA VAL A 60 -2.63 -14.42 10.78
C VAL A 60 -3.89 -13.71 11.27
N ASP A 61 -3.74 -12.57 11.93
CA ASP A 61 -4.88 -11.78 12.41
C ASP A 61 -5.64 -11.19 11.22
N LEU A 62 -6.91 -11.54 11.03
CA LEU A 62 -7.68 -11.04 9.89
C LEU A 62 -7.90 -9.53 9.94
N LEU A 63 -8.08 -8.94 11.13
CA LEU A 63 -8.29 -7.50 11.26
C LEU A 63 -7.05 -6.72 10.81
N TYR A 64 -5.84 -7.24 11.12
CA TYR A 64 -4.60 -6.70 10.56
C TYR A 64 -4.66 -6.68 9.03
N VAL A 65 -5.01 -7.80 8.41
CA VAL A 65 -5.04 -7.95 6.94
C VAL A 65 -6.09 -7.02 6.34
N VAL A 66 -7.28 -6.91 6.92
CA VAL A 66 -8.34 -6.01 6.44
C VAL A 66 -7.86 -4.55 6.44
N ILE A 67 -7.22 -4.10 7.52
CA ILE A 67 -6.74 -2.72 7.62
C ILE A 67 -5.55 -2.48 6.67
N HIS A 68 -4.69 -3.47 6.48
CA HIS A 68 -3.61 -3.45 5.51
C HIS A 68 -4.13 -3.27 4.07
N GLU A 69 -5.05 -4.13 3.63
CA GLU A 69 -5.64 -4.05 2.28
C GLU A 69 -6.46 -2.77 2.09
N LEU A 70 -7.18 -2.32 3.12
CA LEU A 70 -7.89 -1.04 3.09
C LEU A 70 -6.91 0.13 2.87
N THR A 71 -5.72 0.08 3.46
CA THR A 71 -4.70 1.12 3.32
C THR A 71 -4.12 1.17 1.90
N HIS A 72 -3.95 0.02 1.23
CA HIS A 72 -3.67 -0.01 -0.21
C HIS A 72 -4.77 0.71 -1.00
N GLY A 73 -6.03 0.39 -0.72
CA GLY A 73 -7.19 1.02 -1.34
C GLY A 73 -7.23 2.55 -1.15
N LEU A 74 -6.77 3.04 0.01
CA LEU A 74 -6.66 4.47 0.28
C LEU A 74 -5.57 5.16 -0.55
N GLY A 75 -4.63 4.43 -1.14
CA GLY A 75 -3.61 4.98 -2.03
C GLY A 75 -2.17 4.73 -1.62
N PHE A 76 -1.91 3.84 -0.66
CA PHE A 76 -0.58 3.28 -0.46
C PHE A 76 -0.28 2.31 -1.61
N THR A 77 -0.01 2.83 -2.80
CA THR A 77 0.27 2.02 -4.00
C THR A 77 1.09 2.85 -4.98
N ASN A 78 2.17 2.28 -5.48
CA ASN A 78 3.04 2.91 -6.47
C ASN A 78 2.76 2.32 -7.87
N SER A 79 3.18 3.02 -8.93
CA SER A 79 2.99 2.54 -10.31
C SER A 79 4.18 1.73 -10.86
N TRP A 80 5.31 1.68 -10.16
CA TRP A 80 6.57 1.14 -10.65
C TRP A 80 6.64 -0.38 -10.47
N ASN A 81 6.82 -1.13 -11.56
CA ASN A 81 6.90 -2.59 -11.52
C ASN A 81 7.71 -3.16 -12.69
N ASP A 82 8.10 -4.44 -12.60
CA ASP A 82 8.70 -5.20 -13.70
C ASP A 82 7.63 -5.81 -14.60
N TYR A 83 6.82 -4.93 -15.21
CA TYR A 83 5.68 -5.32 -16.05
C TYR A 83 6.08 -6.20 -17.24
N LEU A 84 7.33 -6.07 -17.70
CA LEU A 84 7.84 -6.74 -18.90
C LEU A 84 8.66 -8.00 -18.56
N ASN A 85 8.86 -8.29 -17.28
CA ASN A 85 9.74 -9.37 -16.81
C ASN A 85 11.14 -9.29 -17.45
N MET A 86 11.68 -8.07 -17.53
CA MET A 86 13.01 -7.77 -18.10
C MET A 86 14.01 -7.38 -17.01
N GLN A 87 13.64 -7.51 -15.74
CA GLN A 87 14.37 -7.00 -14.61
C GLN A 87 14.65 -5.50 -14.74
N ILE A 88 13.60 -4.75 -15.08
CA ILE A 88 13.59 -3.28 -15.14
C ILE A 88 12.33 -2.78 -14.44
N LEU A 89 12.32 -1.57 -13.92
CA LEU A 89 11.09 -0.96 -13.38
C LEU A 89 10.68 0.24 -14.22
N THR A 90 9.42 0.26 -14.62
CA THR A 90 8.77 1.43 -15.22
C THR A 90 7.46 1.71 -14.49
N PRO A 91 6.94 2.95 -14.53
CA PRO A 91 5.53 3.19 -14.25
C PRO A 91 4.64 2.35 -15.18
N ILE A 92 3.35 2.24 -14.85
CA ILE A 92 2.40 1.55 -15.73
C ILE A 92 2.29 2.30 -17.07
N ILE A 93 2.14 1.57 -18.18
CA ILE A 93 1.87 2.18 -19.48
C ILE A 93 0.37 2.46 -19.58
N GLY A 94 0.00 3.69 -19.88
CA GLY A 94 -1.39 4.11 -20.05
C GLY A 94 -1.56 5.13 -21.16
N GLN A 95 -2.80 5.25 -21.67
CA GLN A 95 -3.18 6.31 -22.60
C GLN A 95 -3.89 7.42 -21.84
N ILE A 96 -3.24 8.57 -21.71
CA ILE A 96 -3.79 9.74 -21.01
C ILE A 96 -3.78 10.94 -21.96
N ALA A 97 -4.86 11.72 -21.94
CA ALA A 97 -4.94 13.00 -22.63
C ALA A 97 -4.14 14.07 -21.88
N THR A 98 -3.18 14.70 -22.56
CA THR A 98 -2.46 15.86 -22.03
C THR A 98 -3.19 17.13 -22.48
N GLY A 99 -4.08 17.64 -21.63
CA GLY A 99 -4.91 18.81 -21.95
C GLY A 99 -6.00 18.50 -22.99
N SER A 100 -6.13 19.33 -24.01
CA SER A 100 -7.15 19.19 -25.08
C SER A 100 -6.71 18.33 -26.28
N GLY A 101 -5.50 17.77 -26.24
CA GLY A 101 -4.96 16.92 -27.30
C GLY A 101 -5.47 15.45 -27.25
N PRO A 102 -5.19 14.65 -28.30
CA PRO A 102 -5.49 13.22 -28.28
C PRO A 102 -4.70 12.50 -27.18
N SER A 103 -5.26 11.41 -26.63
CA SER A 103 -4.56 10.57 -25.67
C SER A 103 -3.33 9.93 -26.30
N GLN A 104 -2.19 10.04 -25.62
CA GLN A 104 -0.93 9.41 -26.04
C GLN A 104 -0.53 8.32 -25.03
N ALA A 105 -0.02 7.21 -25.54
CA ALA A 105 0.58 6.17 -24.72
C ALA A 105 1.87 6.69 -24.07
N GLN A 106 1.94 6.56 -22.75
CA GLN A 106 3.05 7.06 -21.94
C GLN A 106 3.19 6.22 -20.67
N PHE A 107 4.31 6.34 -19.99
CA PHE A 107 4.48 5.87 -18.62
C PHE A 107 3.74 6.81 -17.67
N VAL A 108 2.84 6.25 -16.87
CA VAL A 108 1.90 6.97 -16.03
C VAL A 108 2.16 6.66 -14.57
N GLU A 109 2.35 7.72 -13.78
CA GLU A 109 2.52 7.61 -12.33
C GLU A 109 1.17 7.49 -11.60
N PHE A 110 1.20 6.83 -10.45
CA PHE A 110 0.16 6.97 -9.44
C PHE A 110 0.46 8.21 -8.60
N VAL A 111 -0.55 8.82 -7.97
CA VAL A 111 -0.34 10.01 -7.12
C VAL A 111 0.67 9.77 -5.99
N PHE A 112 0.77 8.54 -5.49
CA PHE A 112 1.78 8.14 -4.50
C PHE A 112 3.21 8.44 -4.96
N ASP A 113 3.52 8.20 -6.24
CA ASP A 113 4.88 8.30 -6.79
C ASP A 113 5.42 9.73 -6.76
N LYS A 114 4.53 10.74 -6.74
CA LYS A 114 4.87 12.17 -6.66
C LYS A 114 5.83 12.48 -5.51
N SER A 115 5.67 11.79 -4.39
CA SER A 115 6.44 12.02 -3.18
C SER A 115 7.53 10.96 -2.96
N VAL A 116 7.77 10.06 -3.91
CA VAL A 116 8.82 9.05 -3.79
C VAL A 116 10.14 9.59 -4.34
N VAL A 117 11.22 9.35 -3.59
CA VAL A 117 12.57 9.76 -3.95
C VAL A 117 13.56 8.59 -3.86
N LEU A 118 14.62 8.69 -4.64
CA LEU A 118 15.82 7.86 -4.49
C LEU A 118 16.68 8.42 -3.34
N LEU A 119 17.24 7.51 -2.55
CA LEU A 119 18.10 7.81 -1.41
C LEU A 119 19.56 7.42 -1.71
N PRO A 120 20.53 8.18 -1.16
CA PRO A 120 20.36 9.41 -0.41
C PRO A 120 20.22 10.66 -1.30
N SER A 121 20.18 10.54 -2.63
CA SER A 121 20.28 11.68 -3.55
C SER A 121 19.08 12.66 -3.52
N GLY A 122 17.95 12.24 -2.97
CA GLY A 122 16.71 13.03 -2.97
C GLY A 122 16.12 13.20 -4.37
N GLN A 123 16.56 12.41 -5.35
CA GLN A 123 16.06 12.51 -6.73
C GLN A 123 14.61 12.00 -6.78
N PRO A 124 13.64 12.82 -7.21
CA PRO A 124 12.25 12.36 -7.34
C PRO A 124 12.12 11.30 -8.42
N VAL A 125 11.36 10.24 -8.16
CA VAL A 125 11.07 9.22 -9.18
C VAL A 125 10.26 9.80 -10.35
N THR A 126 9.48 10.85 -10.09
CA THR A 126 8.81 11.65 -11.12
C THR A 126 9.79 12.21 -12.16
N SER A 127 11.00 12.60 -11.76
CA SER A 127 12.02 13.06 -12.72
C SER A 127 12.58 11.93 -13.59
N LEU A 128 12.50 10.68 -13.12
CA LEU A 128 12.86 9.50 -13.90
C LEU A 128 11.73 9.15 -14.88
N ALA A 129 10.47 9.22 -14.43
CA ALA A 129 9.30 9.03 -15.28
C ALA A 129 9.30 10.04 -16.47
N ASP A 130 9.72 11.29 -16.25
CA ASP A 130 9.91 12.27 -17.33
C ASP A 130 10.90 11.82 -18.41
N GLN A 131 12.02 11.26 -17.96
CA GLN A 131 13.07 10.80 -18.86
C GLN A 131 12.61 9.55 -19.62
N LEU A 132 11.88 8.65 -18.94
CA LEU A 132 11.23 7.51 -19.57
C LEU A 132 10.22 7.97 -20.63
N ASN A 133 9.43 9.00 -20.36
CA ASN A 133 8.44 9.56 -21.30
C ASN A 133 9.03 10.32 -22.50
N GLN A 134 10.36 10.44 -22.60
CA GLN A 134 11.00 10.83 -23.86
C GLN A 134 11.00 9.68 -24.88
N PHE A 135 10.82 8.44 -24.43
CA PHE A 135 10.61 7.28 -25.30
C PHE A 135 9.20 7.32 -25.91
N GLN A 136 9.12 7.21 -27.24
CA GLN A 136 7.85 7.20 -27.95
C GLN A 136 7.24 5.79 -27.93
N ILE A 137 6.13 5.61 -27.22
CA ILE A 137 5.41 4.33 -27.15
C ILE A 137 4.50 4.20 -28.38
N ASN A 138 4.73 3.18 -29.20
CA ASN A 138 3.82 2.82 -30.29
C ASN A 138 2.61 2.05 -29.73
N ALA A 139 1.48 2.72 -29.59
CA ALA A 139 0.24 2.14 -29.06
C ALA A 139 -0.37 1.04 -29.95
N GLU A 140 -0.02 0.99 -31.24
CA GLU A 140 -0.52 -0.01 -32.19
C GLU A 140 0.41 -1.22 -32.32
N GLY A 141 1.59 -1.18 -31.69
CA GLY A 141 2.60 -2.24 -31.73
C GLY A 141 2.30 -3.41 -30.79
N THR A 142 3.00 -4.52 -30.98
CA THR A 142 2.95 -5.65 -30.04
C THR A 142 3.81 -5.38 -28.81
N GLU A 143 3.55 -6.09 -27.70
CA GLU A 143 4.41 -6.05 -26.51
C GLU A 143 5.86 -6.42 -26.85
N GLN A 144 6.08 -7.40 -27.73
CA GLN A 144 7.42 -7.78 -28.16
C GLN A 144 8.12 -6.67 -28.95
N ASP A 145 7.40 -5.93 -29.80
CA ASP A 145 7.96 -4.77 -30.52
C ASP A 145 8.33 -3.65 -29.55
N PHE A 146 7.49 -3.42 -28.53
CA PHE A 146 7.79 -2.52 -27.44
C PHE A 146 9.08 -2.94 -26.71
N MET A 147 9.18 -4.18 -26.23
CA MET A 147 10.37 -4.67 -25.52
C MET A 147 11.64 -4.56 -26.37
N ASN A 148 11.54 -4.89 -27.67
CA ASN A 148 12.66 -4.84 -28.61
C ASN A 148 13.13 -3.40 -28.90
N SER A 149 12.21 -2.44 -28.95
CA SER A 149 12.54 -1.03 -29.18
C SER A 149 12.99 -0.34 -27.90
N PHE A 150 12.31 -0.60 -26.78
CA PHE A 150 12.63 -0.04 -25.47
C PHE A 150 14.01 -0.50 -24.98
N SER A 151 14.36 -1.79 -25.13
CA SER A 151 15.70 -2.31 -24.77
C SER A 151 16.87 -1.67 -25.50
N LYS A 152 16.63 -1.08 -26.67
CA LYS A 152 17.64 -0.35 -27.46
C LYS A 152 17.63 1.15 -27.19
N SER A 153 16.66 1.64 -26.42
CA SER A 153 16.53 3.05 -26.10
C SER A 153 17.50 3.48 -25.00
N PRO A 154 17.89 4.77 -24.95
CA PRO A 154 18.62 5.31 -23.80
C PRO A 154 17.89 5.13 -22.46
N GLN A 155 16.55 5.14 -22.49
CA GLN A 155 15.67 5.03 -21.32
C GLN A 155 15.75 3.68 -20.61
N PHE A 156 16.17 2.62 -21.31
CA PHE A 156 16.30 1.29 -20.71
C PHE A 156 17.24 1.28 -19.50
N SER A 157 18.33 2.06 -19.57
CA SER A 157 19.31 2.13 -18.48
C SER A 157 18.72 2.76 -17.20
N ILE A 158 17.79 3.70 -17.34
CA ILE A 158 17.06 4.32 -16.23
C ILE A 158 16.15 3.29 -15.56
N ALA A 159 15.37 2.55 -16.35
CA ALA A 159 14.50 1.51 -15.85
C ALA A 159 15.29 0.37 -15.16
N LYS A 160 16.48 0.06 -15.69
CA LYS A 160 17.39 -0.93 -15.08
C LYS A 160 18.00 -0.44 -13.77
N ASP A 161 18.44 0.82 -13.70
CA ASP A 161 18.93 1.41 -12.44
C ASP A 161 17.85 1.42 -11.36
N MET A 162 16.62 1.76 -11.74
CA MET A 162 15.47 1.73 -10.82
C MET A 162 15.22 0.34 -10.26
N TYR A 163 15.27 -0.70 -11.10
CA TYR A 163 15.17 -2.10 -10.66
C TYR A 163 16.28 -2.48 -9.68
N ASN A 164 17.54 -2.16 -10.02
CA ASN A 164 18.66 -2.44 -9.14
C ASN A 164 18.48 -1.74 -7.78
N ARG A 165 18.01 -0.49 -7.75
CA ARG A 165 17.74 0.22 -6.48
C ARG A 165 16.67 -0.48 -5.67
N ALA A 166 15.57 -0.90 -6.29
CA ALA A 166 14.47 -1.58 -5.61
C ALA A 166 14.83 -2.97 -5.02
N GLU A 167 16.02 -3.50 -5.32
CA GLU A 167 16.60 -4.71 -4.72
C GLU A 167 17.72 -4.41 -3.69
N ASN A 168 17.99 -3.14 -3.40
CA ASN A 168 18.97 -2.72 -2.40
C ASN A 168 18.32 -1.95 -1.26
N HIS A 169 18.50 -2.45 -0.02
CA HIS A 169 17.90 -1.88 1.20
C HIS A 169 18.16 -0.38 1.37
N GLY A 170 17.13 0.38 1.72
CA GLY A 170 17.24 1.80 2.12
C GLY A 170 17.50 2.77 0.96
N THR A 171 17.25 2.38 -0.29
CA THR A 171 17.52 3.20 -1.48
C THR A 171 16.34 4.03 -1.95
N MET A 172 15.15 3.82 -1.38
CA MET A 172 13.93 4.54 -1.77
C MET A 172 13.06 4.87 -0.57
N GLY A 173 12.35 5.99 -0.65
CA GLY A 173 11.47 6.43 0.42
C GLY A 173 10.41 7.42 -0.05
N PHE A 174 9.32 7.50 0.71
CA PHE A 174 8.28 8.51 0.55
C PHE A 174 8.58 9.72 1.44
N VAL A 175 8.57 10.91 0.86
CA VAL A 175 8.84 12.18 1.55
C VAL A 175 7.64 12.60 2.40
N LEU A 176 7.87 12.76 3.70
CA LEU A 176 6.85 13.13 4.69
C LEU A 176 6.86 14.62 5.06
N SER A 177 7.89 15.36 4.64
CA SER A 177 8.13 16.73 5.07
C SER A 177 8.33 17.65 3.87
N SER A 178 7.60 18.77 3.85
CA SER A 178 7.72 19.79 2.80
C SER A 178 9.09 20.49 2.78
N ASN A 179 9.92 20.28 3.80
CA ASN A 179 11.24 20.89 3.91
C ASN A 179 12.30 20.15 3.06
N ILE A 180 12.03 18.93 2.61
CA ILE A 180 12.96 18.17 1.77
C ILE A 180 12.92 18.74 0.36
N GLN A 181 14.05 19.32 -0.06
CA GLN A 181 14.21 19.83 -1.42
C GLN A 181 14.57 18.69 -2.39
N PRO A 182 13.93 18.62 -3.57
CA PRO A 182 14.30 17.67 -4.61
C PRO A 182 15.77 17.76 -5.00
N ASN A 183 16.37 16.63 -5.39
CA ASN A 183 17.75 16.52 -5.87
C ASN A 183 18.82 17.05 -4.90
N THR A 184 18.51 17.06 -3.61
CA THR A 184 19.47 17.38 -2.56
C THR A 184 19.84 16.10 -1.82
N GLN A 185 21.11 15.91 -1.50
CA GLN A 185 21.53 14.76 -0.72
C GLN A 185 20.98 14.84 0.70
N LEU A 186 20.20 13.84 1.12
CA LEU A 186 19.61 13.76 2.45
C LEU A 186 20.62 13.27 3.48
N THR A 187 20.56 13.85 4.68
CA THR A 187 21.31 13.37 5.85
C THR A 187 20.61 12.16 6.47
N THR A 188 21.34 11.41 7.32
CA THR A 188 20.77 10.31 8.11
C THR A 188 19.58 10.76 8.95
N ASP A 189 19.65 11.95 9.56
CA ASP A 189 18.56 12.49 10.38
C ASP A 189 17.33 12.81 9.55
N GLN A 190 17.50 13.34 8.33
CA GLN A 190 16.38 13.58 7.41
C GLN A 190 15.76 12.26 6.96
N ILE A 191 16.57 11.26 6.60
CA ILE A 191 16.06 9.92 6.24
C ILE A 191 15.28 9.31 7.42
N GLN A 192 15.78 9.45 8.63
CA GLN A 192 15.13 8.89 9.81
C GLN A 192 13.81 9.58 10.16
N ASN A 193 13.72 10.90 10.04
CA ASN A 193 12.58 11.67 10.55
C ASN A 193 11.58 12.10 9.47
N ASP A 194 12.08 12.43 8.28
CA ASP A 194 11.30 13.05 7.21
C ASP A 194 10.95 12.09 6.06
N ILE A 195 11.42 10.84 6.12
CA ILE A 195 11.17 9.82 5.08
C ILE A 195 10.47 8.60 5.68
N LEU A 196 9.47 8.06 4.97
CA LEU A 196 8.97 6.71 5.17
C LEU A 196 9.73 5.78 4.21
N LEU A 197 10.61 4.92 4.74
CA LEU A 197 11.40 4.01 3.92
C LEU A 197 10.51 2.95 3.27
N LEU A 198 10.71 2.73 1.99
CA LEU A 198 10.02 1.68 1.24
C LEU A 198 10.83 0.38 1.27
N GLU A 199 10.14 -0.75 1.14
CA GLU A 199 10.75 -2.07 1.11
C GLU A 199 11.59 -2.25 -0.16
N THR A 200 12.91 -2.19 -0.03
CA THR A 200 13.85 -2.41 -1.14
C THR A 200 14.88 -3.49 -0.83
N SER A 201 14.68 -4.31 0.20
CA SER A 201 15.63 -5.36 0.60
C SER A 201 15.38 -6.72 -0.06
N LEU A 202 14.24 -6.89 -0.72
CA LEU A 202 13.89 -8.14 -1.40
C LEU A 202 14.71 -8.29 -2.69
N ASN A 203 15.52 -9.35 -2.74
CA ASN A 203 16.37 -9.70 -3.87
C ASN A 203 16.20 -11.20 -4.20
N PRO A 204 15.67 -11.56 -5.39
CA PRO A 204 15.27 -10.65 -6.47
C PRO A 204 14.02 -9.82 -6.11
N PHE A 205 13.80 -8.75 -6.86
CA PHE A 205 12.62 -7.89 -6.78
C PHE A 205 11.37 -8.74 -6.78
N GLN A 206 10.46 -8.46 -5.85
CA GLN A 206 9.20 -9.18 -5.71
C GLN A 206 8.05 -8.27 -6.16
N PRO A 207 7.46 -8.48 -7.35
CA PRO A 207 6.32 -7.72 -7.80
C PRO A 207 5.21 -7.68 -6.75
N SER A 208 4.60 -6.50 -6.56
CA SER A 208 3.59 -6.23 -5.53
C SER A 208 4.10 -6.20 -4.07
N SER A 209 5.36 -6.57 -3.81
CA SER A 209 5.96 -6.52 -2.47
C SER A 209 7.01 -5.43 -2.36
N SER A 210 8.08 -5.53 -3.15
CA SER A 210 9.13 -4.51 -3.26
C SER A 210 8.51 -3.16 -3.63
N ILE A 211 8.94 -2.08 -2.98
CA ILE A 211 8.49 -0.68 -3.08
C ILE A 211 6.99 -0.41 -2.85
N GLY A 212 6.15 -1.44 -2.85
CA GLY A 212 4.72 -1.40 -2.52
C GLY A 212 4.44 -1.45 -1.03
N HIS A 213 5.47 -1.62 -0.20
CA HIS A 213 5.40 -1.77 1.25
C HIS A 213 6.44 -0.89 1.94
N VAL A 214 6.31 -0.74 3.26
CA VAL A 214 7.34 -0.09 4.08
C VAL A 214 8.47 -1.07 4.41
N ASP A 215 9.65 -0.52 4.65
CA ASP A 215 10.85 -1.31 4.98
C ASP A 215 10.65 -2.19 6.22
N PHE A 216 10.72 -3.51 6.03
CA PHE A 216 10.42 -4.46 7.10
C PHE A 216 11.39 -4.33 8.29
N GLN A 217 12.69 -4.21 8.03
CA GLN A 217 13.69 -4.17 9.11
C GLN A 217 13.54 -2.91 9.96
N THR A 218 13.20 -1.79 9.34
CA THR A 218 12.98 -0.51 10.01
C THR A 218 11.70 -0.51 10.86
N TYR A 219 10.59 -1.05 10.36
CA TYR A 219 9.27 -0.81 10.95
C TYR A 219 8.64 -1.99 11.71
N LYS A 220 9.17 -3.21 11.62
CA LYS A 220 8.56 -4.41 12.27
C LYS A 220 8.33 -4.31 13.78
N ASN A 221 9.05 -3.42 14.47
CA ASN A 221 8.95 -3.20 15.92
C ASN A 221 8.64 -1.74 16.27
N THR A 222 8.07 -0.97 15.34
CA THR A 222 7.68 0.44 15.56
C THR A 222 6.18 0.59 15.34
N SER A 223 5.62 1.78 15.57
CA SER A 223 4.20 2.05 15.33
C SER A 223 3.80 2.10 13.86
N ASP A 224 4.75 2.15 12.91
CA ASP A 224 4.51 2.19 11.46
C ASP A 224 4.59 0.77 10.82
N PHE A 225 4.21 -0.26 11.57
CA PHE A 225 4.32 -1.67 11.16
C PHE A 225 3.29 -2.13 10.11
N LEU A 226 2.24 -1.35 9.85
CA LEU A 226 1.03 -1.85 9.19
C LEU A 226 1.26 -2.28 7.75
N MET A 227 2.06 -1.55 6.99
CA MET A 227 2.24 -1.75 5.54
C MET A 227 3.48 -2.58 5.21
N MET A 228 3.84 -3.57 6.03
CA MET A 228 4.93 -4.50 5.72
C MET A 228 4.48 -5.54 4.69
N PHE A 229 5.38 -5.99 3.82
CA PHE A 229 5.06 -6.95 2.75
C PHE A 229 4.64 -8.35 3.22
N THR A 230 4.73 -8.62 4.53
CA THR A 230 4.37 -9.90 5.12
C THR A 230 3.55 -9.70 6.38
N TYR A 231 2.55 -10.56 6.56
CA TYR A 231 1.70 -10.55 7.73
C TYR A 231 2.38 -11.30 8.89
N PRO A 232 2.61 -10.67 10.06
CA PRO A 232 3.32 -11.33 11.16
C PRO A 232 2.52 -12.49 11.75
N PRO A 233 2.93 -13.75 11.57
CA PRO A 233 2.16 -14.86 12.10
C PRO A 233 2.32 -14.93 13.63
N GLY A 234 1.26 -15.37 14.32
CA GLY A 234 1.27 -15.54 15.77
C GLY A 234 1.30 -14.25 16.59
N ARG A 235 0.97 -13.10 15.99
CA ARG A 235 0.77 -11.84 16.70
C ARG A 235 -0.56 -11.23 16.29
N THR A 236 -1.36 -10.89 17.28
CA THR A 236 -2.58 -10.12 17.03
C THR A 236 -2.22 -8.67 16.71
N LEU A 237 -3.11 -7.95 16.05
CA LEU A 237 -2.97 -6.51 15.84
C LEU A 237 -2.82 -5.77 17.18
N ASN A 238 -3.55 -6.21 18.20
CA ASN A 238 -3.47 -5.66 19.55
C ASN A 238 -2.08 -5.88 20.19
N ASP A 239 -1.46 -7.04 19.98
CA ASP A 239 -0.08 -7.28 20.44
C ASP A 239 0.89 -6.31 19.77
N MET A 240 0.77 -6.14 18.45
CA MET A 240 1.62 -5.23 17.68
C MET A 240 1.47 -3.78 18.14
N MET A 241 0.23 -3.31 18.31
CA MET A 241 -0.03 -1.97 18.82
C MET A 241 0.46 -1.77 20.26
N SER A 242 0.31 -2.79 21.11
CA SER A 242 0.77 -2.74 22.50
C SER A 242 2.29 -2.67 22.60
N LEU A 243 2.99 -3.50 21.82
CA LEU A 243 4.45 -3.48 21.72
C LEU A 243 4.98 -2.14 21.20
N ALA A 244 4.30 -1.55 20.21
CA ALA A 244 4.68 -0.26 19.64
C ALA A 244 4.23 0.95 20.47
N GLY A 245 3.43 0.75 21.53
CA GLY A 245 2.84 1.84 22.32
C GLY A 245 1.83 2.69 21.55
N SER A 246 1.20 2.17 20.50
CA SER A 246 0.30 2.92 19.61
C SER A 246 -1.19 2.84 19.96
N THR A 247 -1.58 1.96 20.89
CA THR A 247 -2.98 1.66 21.25
C THR A 247 -3.84 2.88 21.61
N LYS A 248 -3.24 3.95 22.14
CA LYS A 248 -3.94 5.18 22.57
C LYS A 248 -3.53 6.44 21.79
N THR A 249 -2.69 6.31 20.76
CA THR A 249 -2.10 7.46 20.05
C THR A 249 -2.43 7.47 18.58
N THR A 250 -1.99 6.46 17.84
CA THR A 250 -2.17 6.36 16.39
C THR A 250 -2.94 5.11 15.97
N GLY A 251 -3.11 4.16 16.90
CA GLY A 251 -3.74 2.88 16.63
C GLY A 251 -2.90 2.02 15.68
N PRO A 252 -3.52 1.31 14.73
CA PRO A 252 -2.81 0.44 13.80
C PRO A 252 -2.11 1.23 12.68
N MET A 253 -2.55 2.45 12.38
CA MET A 253 -1.93 3.31 11.39
C MET A 253 -0.94 4.24 12.06
N GLY A 254 0.35 3.93 12.00
CA GLY A 254 1.42 4.69 12.63
C GLY A 254 1.53 6.16 12.21
N PRO A 255 2.32 6.97 12.93
CA PRO A 255 2.42 8.41 12.70
C PRO A 255 2.89 8.76 11.28
N LYS A 256 3.84 8.01 10.69
CA LYS A 256 4.32 8.28 9.33
C LYS A 256 3.28 7.89 8.29
N LEU A 257 2.59 6.77 8.48
CA LEU A 257 1.50 6.37 7.57
C LEU A 257 0.34 7.38 7.60
N ARG A 258 -0.01 7.90 8.77
CA ARG A 258 -1.02 8.97 8.92
C ARG A 258 -0.60 10.24 8.18
N LEU A 259 0.66 10.65 8.33
CA LEU A 259 1.20 11.81 7.63
C LEU A 259 1.19 11.61 6.11
N LEU A 260 1.56 10.42 5.63
CA LEU A 260 1.46 10.05 4.22
C LEU A 260 0.04 10.20 3.69
N LEU A 261 -0.98 9.68 4.39
CA LEU A 261 -2.37 9.82 3.97
C LEU A 261 -2.80 11.30 3.92
N GLY A 262 -2.33 12.12 4.87
CA GLY A 262 -2.52 13.57 4.85
C GLY A 262 -1.88 14.24 3.62
N ILE A 263 -0.67 13.83 3.25
CA ILE A 263 0.05 14.33 2.07
C ILE A 263 -0.66 13.93 0.78
N LEU A 264 -1.23 12.73 0.71
CA LEU A 264 -2.04 12.31 -0.44
C LEU A 264 -3.31 13.14 -0.60
N GLY A 265 -3.88 13.65 0.50
CA GLY A 265 -5.02 14.57 0.49
C GLY A 265 -6.17 14.19 1.42
N TYR A 266 -6.01 13.19 2.31
CA TYR A 266 -7.04 12.88 3.30
C TYR A 266 -7.01 13.86 4.48
N ASP A 267 -8.19 14.20 5.01
CA ASP A 267 -8.28 14.83 6.33
C ASP A 267 -8.03 13.79 7.42
N VAL A 268 -6.83 13.82 8.00
CA VAL A 268 -6.41 12.88 9.04
C VAL A 268 -6.63 13.51 10.40
N LYS A 269 -7.54 12.91 11.17
CA LYS A 269 -7.83 13.33 12.55
C LYS A 269 -6.54 13.45 13.38
N LYS A 270 -6.45 14.46 14.23
CA LYS A 270 -5.28 14.63 15.11
C LYS A 270 -5.15 13.50 16.13
N ASP A 271 -6.27 13.13 16.74
CA ASP A 271 -6.31 12.15 17.82
C ASP A 271 -6.91 10.82 17.34
N TYR A 272 -6.31 9.71 17.76
CA TYR A 272 -6.92 8.39 17.64
C TYR A 272 -7.84 8.15 18.84
N SER A 273 -9.11 7.87 18.54
CA SER A 273 -10.01 7.26 19.51
C SER A 273 -10.25 5.82 19.06
N PRO A 274 -9.89 4.81 19.87
CA PRO A 274 -10.27 3.44 19.58
C PRO A 274 -11.78 3.36 19.34
N PRO A 275 -12.24 2.53 18.39
CA PRO A 275 -13.67 2.26 18.25
C PRO A 275 -14.23 1.89 19.63
N ALA A 276 -15.29 2.56 20.07
CA ALA A 276 -15.95 2.21 21.31
C ALA A 276 -16.46 0.78 21.17
N VAL A 277 -15.87 -0.17 21.89
CA VAL A 277 -16.47 -1.49 22.04
C VAL A 277 -17.69 -1.26 22.91
N ASN A 278 -18.87 -1.17 22.30
CA ASN A 278 -20.13 -1.26 23.04
C ASN A 278 -20.24 -2.69 23.56
N THR A 279 -19.55 -2.97 24.66
CA THR A 279 -19.75 -4.16 25.49
C THR A 279 -20.94 -3.96 26.42
N SER A 280 -21.88 -3.05 26.10
CA SER A 280 -23.18 -2.99 26.74
C SER A 280 -23.92 -4.28 26.42
N SER A 281 -23.61 -5.29 27.24
CA SER A 281 -24.47 -6.33 27.78
C SER A 281 -25.92 -6.26 27.30
N ASP A 282 -26.17 -6.66 26.05
CA ASP A 282 -27.31 -7.51 25.78
C ASP A 282 -26.87 -8.94 26.07
N SER A 283 -26.79 -9.22 27.37
CA SER A 283 -26.71 -10.56 27.97
C SER A 283 -27.99 -11.38 27.72
N SER A 284 -28.70 -11.14 26.61
CA SER A 284 -30.01 -11.70 26.30
C SER A 284 -30.00 -12.68 25.12
N ILE A 285 -28.89 -12.89 24.40
CA ILE A 285 -28.87 -13.86 23.27
C ILE A 285 -27.58 -14.70 23.21
N ILE A 286 -27.14 -15.26 24.32
CA ILE A 286 -26.49 -16.60 24.30
C ILE A 286 -27.03 -17.39 25.47
N SER A 287 -28.26 -17.88 25.34
CA SER A 287 -28.65 -19.07 26.12
C SER A 287 -27.87 -20.24 25.52
N PHE A 288 -26.71 -20.54 26.12
CA PHE A 288 -26.07 -21.84 25.93
C PHE A 288 -27.10 -22.89 26.35
N ASN A 289 -27.75 -23.51 25.36
CA ASN A 289 -28.80 -24.47 25.58
C ASN A 289 -28.12 -25.76 26.07
N LEU A 290 -27.81 -25.83 27.36
CA LEU A 290 -27.17 -26.99 28.01
C LEU A 290 -27.92 -28.29 27.69
N VAL A 291 -29.23 -28.18 27.46
CA VAL A 291 -30.11 -29.28 27.05
C VAL A 291 -29.71 -29.86 25.70
N LEU A 292 -29.31 -29.04 24.72
CA LEU A 292 -28.92 -29.51 23.38
C LEU A 292 -27.57 -30.25 23.42
N SER A 293 -26.63 -29.77 24.24
CA SER A 293 -25.34 -30.47 24.45
C SER A 293 -25.52 -31.81 25.17
N PHE A 294 -26.45 -31.91 26.13
CA PHE A 294 -26.77 -33.19 26.78
C PHE A 294 -27.47 -34.18 25.82
N VAL A 295 -28.35 -33.71 24.93
CA VAL A 295 -29.01 -34.55 23.92
C VAL A 295 -28.00 -35.09 22.91
N CYS A 296 -27.03 -34.30 22.47
CA CYS A 296 -25.97 -34.77 21.56
C CYS A 296 -25.01 -35.76 22.22
N ILE A 297 -24.70 -35.60 23.51
CA ILE A 297 -23.88 -36.55 24.28
C ILE A 297 -24.64 -37.87 24.53
N LEU A 298 -25.94 -37.83 24.82
CA LEU A 298 -26.74 -39.04 24.97
C LEU A 298 -26.94 -39.82 23.66
N LEU A 299 -27.09 -39.12 22.52
CA LEU A 299 -27.23 -39.74 21.20
C LEU A 299 -25.93 -40.40 20.71
N THR A 300 -24.77 -39.99 21.23
CA THR A 300 -23.47 -40.62 20.91
C THR A 300 -23.18 -41.82 21.81
N ILE A 301 -23.72 -41.86 23.03
CA ILE A 301 -23.57 -43.01 23.94
C ILE A 301 -24.52 -44.17 23.55
N ILE A 302 -25.71 -43.89 23.01
CA ILE A 302 -26.66 -44.94 22.57
C ILE A 302 -26.19 -45.68 21.30
N ASN A 303 -25.27 -45.10 20.53
CA ASN A 303 -24.71 -45.76 19.33
C ASN A 303 -23.49 -46.65 19.62
N TYR A 304 -23.12 -46.85 20.89
CA TYR A 304 -21.99 -47.69 21.31
C TYR A 304 -22.35 -48.84 22.26
N PHE A 305 -23.64 -49.17 22.41
CA PHE A 305 -24.14 -50.37 23.08
C PHE A 305 -25.18 -51.11 22.24
#